data_AF-A0A0V9UL05-F1
#
_entry.id   AF-A0A0V9UL05-F1
#
_cell.length_a   1.000
_cell.length_b   1.000
_cell.length_c   1.000
_cell.angle_alpha   90.00
_cell.angle_beta   90.00
_cell.angle_gamma   90.00
#
_symmetry.space_group_name_H-M   'P 1'
#
loop_
_entity.id
_entity.type
_entity.pdbx_description
1 polymer ?
#
loop_
_entity_poly.entity_id
_entity_poly.type
_entity_poly.pdbx_seq_one_letter_code
_entity_poly.pdbx_strand_id
1 'polypeptide(L)' 'MSGDPADPQEPDEVTEEKRESRARIDRARLARIFGDVLPETTRDERGESDAGGGDSDEWLRRQVPPHHSG' A
#
# COMPACT_ATOMS: atom_id res chain seq x y z
N MET A 1 -24.68 30.42 -18.49
CA MET A 1 -23.25 30.05 -18.56
C MET A 1 -22.80 29.86 -17.12
N SER A 2 -22.47 28.70 -16.56
CA SER A 2 -22.31 27.30 -16.98
C SER A 2 -22.33 26.49 -15.66
N GLY A 3 -23.04 25.35 -15.51
CA GLY A 3 -22.52 23.97 -15.61
C GLY A 3 -21.23 23.75 -14.80
N ASP A 4 -21.02 22.77 -13.92
CA ASP A 4 -21.73 21.60 -13.35
C ASP A 4 -20.79 21.11 -12.19
N PRO A 5 -21.26 20.52 -11.08
CA PRO A 5 -20.37 20.13 -9.97
C PRO A 5 -19.50 18.91 -10.33
N ALA A 6 -18.20 18.99 -10.03
CA ALA A 6 -17.26 17.88 -10.23
C ALA A 6 -17.62 16.66 -9.36
N ASP A 7 -18.31 15.71 -9.99
CA ASP A 7 -18.24 14.25 -9.90
C ASP A 7 -17.58 13.62 -8.64
N PRO A 8 -18.36 13.00 -7.72
CA PRO A 8 -17.82 12.15 -6.68
C PRO A 8 -17.32 10.84 -7.30
N GLN A 9 -16.00 10.74 -7.48
CA GLN A 9 -15.20 9.55 -7.83
C GLN A 9 -16.01 8.23 -7.77
N GLU A 10 -16.61 7.86 -8.90
CA GLU A 10 -17.15 6.52 -9.14
C GLU A 10 -16.08 5.48 -8.83
N PRO A 11 -16.40 4.35 -8.16
CA PRO A 11 -15.42 3.32 -7.88
C PRO A 11 -14.85 2.82 -9.19
N ASP A 12 -13.53 2.99 -9.36
CA ASP A 12 -12.72 2.54 -10.49
C ASP A 12 -13.24 1.19 -11.01
N GLU A 13 -14.04 1.21 -12.10
CA GLU A 13 -14.74 0.04 -12.63
C GLU A 13 -13.69 -0.99 -13.03
N VAL A 14 -13.41 -1.91 -12.11
CA VAL A 14 -12.56 -3.06 -12.36
C VAL A 14 -13.31 -3.96 -13.33
N THR A 15 -13.05 -3.76 -14.62
CA THR A 15 -13.57 -4.57 -15.71
C THR A 15 -13.33 -6.05 -15.45
N GLU A 16 -14.22 -6.90 -15.95
CA GLU A 16 -14.11 -8.34 -15.77
C GLU A 16 -12.76 -8.87 -16.31
N GLU A 17 -12.26 -8.30 -17.42
CA GLU A 17 -10.92 -8.57 -17.94
C GLU A 17 -9.79 -8.25 -16.94
N LYS A 18 -9.90 -7.15 -16.18
CA LYS A 18 -8.90 -6.78 -15.16
C LYS A 18 -8.97 -7.73 -13.96
N ARG A 19 -10.16 -8.27 -13.64
CA ARG A 19 -10.36 -9.29 -12.62
C ARG A 19 -9.81 -10.64 -13.07
N GLU A 20 -10.08 -11.05 -14.30
CA GLU A 20 -9.54 -12.27 -14.92
C GLU A 20 -8.01 -12.22 -15.05
N SER A 21 -7.42 -11.07 -15.43
CA SER A 21 -5.97 -10.94 -15.51
C SER A 21 -5.29 -11.03 -14.15
N ARG A 22 -5.92 -10.50 -13.09
CA ARG A 22 -5.49 -10.68 -11.70
C ARG A 22 -5.67 -12.11 -11.23
N ALA A 23 -6.74 -12.79 -11.65
CA ALA A 23 -6.97 -14.21 -11.35
C ALA A 23 -5.92 -15.12 -12.01
N ARG A 24 -5.37 -14.72 -13.16
CA ARG A 24 -4.28 -15.41 -13.87
C ARG A 24 -2.88 -15.05 -13.37
N ILE A 25 -2.75 -14.40 -12.22
CA ILE A 25 -1.43 -14.17 -11.62
C ILE A 25 -0.87 -15.51 -11.15
N ASP A 26 0.32 -15.82 -11.66
CA ASP A 26 1.05 -17.05 -11.33
C ASP A 26 1.39 -17.12 -9.84
N ARG A 27 0.85 -18.13 -9.15
CA ARG A 27 1.10 -18.39 -7.73
C ARG A 27 2.60 -18.58 -7.45
N ALA A 28 3.35 -19.21 -8.35
CA ALA A 28 4.79 -19.40 -8.19
C ALA A 28 5.55 -18.06 -8.24
N ARG A 29 5.07 -17.10 -9.05
CA ARG A 29 5.64 -15.75 -9.10
C ARG A 29 5.42 -14.99 -7.78
N LEU A 30 4.25 -15.12 -7.17
CA LEU A 30 3.95 -14.50 -5.88
C LEU A 30 4.77 -15.14 -4.76
N ALA A 31 4.83 -16.47 -4.72
CA ALA A 31 5.64 -17.22 -3.75
C ALA A 31 7.12 -16.85 -3.81
N ARG A 32 7.67 -16.58 -5.00
CA ARG A 32 9.07 -16.14 -5.15
C ARG A 32 9.34 -14.76 -4.51
N ILE A 33 8.34 -13.89 -4.42
CA ILE A 33 8.49 -12.53 -3.86
C ILE A 33 8.13 -12.52 -2.38
N PHE A 34 7.05 -13.19 -2.00
CA PHE A 34 6.45 -13.11 -0.67
C PHE A 34 6.69 -14.36 0.20
N GLY A 35 7.19 -15.44 -0.38
CA GLY A 35 7.26 -16.75 0.25
C GLY A 35 5.93 -17.52 0.18
N ASP A 36 5.99 -18.79 0.57
CA ASP A 36 4.83 -19.68 0.65
C ASP A 36 4.19 -19.73 2.05
N VAL A 37 4.92 -19.27 3.06
CA VAL A 37 4.52 -19.35 4.48
C VAL A 37 4.46 -17.94 5.06
N LEU A 38 3.31 -17.60 5.66
CA LEU A 38 3.16 -16.36 6.41
C LEU A 38 3.85 -16.49 7.78
N PRO A 39 4.44 -15.39 8.29
CA PRO A 39 5.00 -15.37 9.64
C PRO A 39 3.89 -15.66 10.68
N GLU A 40 4.28 -16.34 11.76
CA GLU A 40 3.37 -16.68 12.87
C GLU A 40 2.85 -15.45 13.60
N THR A 41 3.59 -14.34 13.53
CA THR A 41 3.22 -13.06 14.13
C THR A 41 3.05 -11.98 13.08
N THR A 42 2.09 -11.08 13.32
CA THR A 42 1.88 -9.90 12.50
C THR A 42 2.94 -8.84 12.79
N ARG A 43 2.99 -7.78 11.98
CA ARG A 43 3.94 -6.68 12.17
C ARG A 43 3.68 -5.92 13.47
N ASP A 44 2.41 -5.76 13.87
CA ASP A 44 2.03 -5.06 15.10
C ASP A 44 2.40 -5.84 16.37
N GLU A 45 2.49 -7.17 16.29
CA GLU A 45 2.94 -8.04 17.38
C GLU A 45 4.47 -8.09 17.50
N ARG A 46 5.20 -7.78 16.43
CA ARG A 46 6.66 -7.73 16.41
C ARG A 46 7.12 -6.39 16.99
N GLY A 47 7.86 -6.43 18.10
CA GLY A 47 8.35 -5.22 18.76
C GLY A 47 9.25 -4.38 17.85
N GLU A 48 9.27 -3.07 18.08
CA GLU A 48 10.05 -2.05 17.33
C GLU A 48 11.55 -2.41 17.18
N SER A 49 12.08 -3.24 18.08
CA SER A 49 13.48 -3.68 18.12
C SER A 49 13.91 -4.51 16.90
N ASP A 50 12.99 -5.25 16.26
CA ASP A 50 13.28 -6.02 15.03
C ASP A 50 13.19 -5.17 13.76
N ALA A 51 12.58 -3.99 13.84
CA ALA A 51 12.37 -3.07 12.72
C ALA A 51 13.52 -2.06 12.59
N GLY A 52 14.78 -2.51 12.52
CA GLY A 52 15.92 -1.70 12.08
C GLY A 52 15.97 -0.29 12.69
N GLY A 53 16.15 -0.20 14.01
CA GLY A 53 16.14 1.05 14.78
C GLY A 53 17.28 2.00 14.43
N GLY A 54 17.03 2.93 13.51
CA GLY A 54 17.91 4.07 13.23
C GLY A 54 17.40 5.00 12.13
N ASP A 55 16.71 4.46 11.11
CA ASP A 55 16.32 5.21 9.89
C ASP A 55 14.86 5.70 9.93
N SER A 56 14.03 5.20 10.86
CA SER A 56 12.59 5.50 10.92
C SER A 56 12.29 6.97 11.21
N ASP A 57 13.03 7.55 12.16
CA ASP A 57 12.83 8.91 12.63
C ASP A 57 13.32 9.96 11.61
N GLU A 58 14.44 9.69 10.96
CA GLU A 58 14.97 10.50 9.86
C GLU A 58 14.05 10.44 8.63
N TRP A 59 13.54 9.25 8.31
CA TRP A 59 12.55 9.05 7.26
C TRP A 59 11.26 9.82 7.56
N LEU A 60 10.74 9.76 8.79
CA LEU A 60 9.52 10.47 9.18
C LEU A 60 9.65 11.99 8.99
N ARG A 61 10.78 12.58 9.41
CA ARG A 61 11.06 14.02 9.25
C ARG A 61 11.12 14.44 7.79
N ARG A 62 11.58 13.56 6.89
CA ARG A 62 11.60 13.81 5.43
C ARG A 62 10.22 13.73 4.78
N GLN A 63 9.25 13.09 5.43
CA GLN A 63 7.87 12.97 4.93
C GLN A 63 6.95 14.09 5.43
N VAL A 64 7.44 15.02 6.27
CA VAL A 64 6.64 16.14 6.77
C VAL A 64 6.36 17.13 5.63
N PRO A 65 5.08 17.40 5.28
CA PRO A 65 4.75 18.38 4.26
C PRO A 65 5.21 19.80 4.64
N PRO A 66 5.59 20.64 3.66
CA PRO A 66 6.21 21.96 3.91
C PRO A 66 5.31 22.97 4.63
N HIS A 67 4.02 22.68 4.78
CA HIS A 67 3.04 23.55 5.44
C HIS A 67 2.70 23.10 6.87
N HIS A 68 3.41 22.12 7.42
CA HIS A 68 3.10 21.55 8.73
C HIS A 68 3.50 22.48 9.91
N SER A 69 4.33 23.49 9.68
CA SER A 69 4.61 24.55 10.64
C SER A 69 4.18 25.87 10.03
N GLY A 70 3.02 26.38 10.45
CA GLY A 70 2.68 27.79 10.28
C GLY A 70 3.57 28.70 11.11
#